data_AF-A0A5F2I7C0-F1
#
_entry.id   AF-A0A5F2I7C0-F1
#
_cell.length_a   1.000
_cell.length_b   1.000
_cell.length_c   1.000
_cell.angle_alpha   90.00
_cell.angle_beta   90.00
_cell.angle_gamma   90.00
#
_symmetry.space_group_name_H-M   'P 1'
#
loop_
_entity.id
_entity.type
_entity.pdbx_description
1 polymer ?
#
loop_
_entity_poly.entity_id
_entity_poly.type
_entity_poly.pdbx_seq_one_letter_code
_entity_poly.pdbx_strand_id
1 'polypeptide(L)'
;MPGPLETAFDERLSEVNAYLSFLDELEAAALLGPPRFGAAGNPLSPQQIQILRAGVFVQLYNLIEAMMTRCLDALASASWNGAWKAADLNPHFRKEWVKVVVAANKELNAENRLKYAVAMADLLVKADPLPEFKLEKGGGGNWSDTNIEDMFQRVGLRLRLTPAVRVAAKRIFRDNLGPLALVVKLRNDLAHGSISFRECGEKETTAGLREIAENTSMYLRTVVRAVERFIDRHEFLEPAKRPVQAAI
;
A
#
# COMPACT_ATOMS: atom_id res chain seq x y z
N MET A 1 -18.39 -5.20 -12.05
CA MET A 1 -17.14 -4.70 -12.67
C MET A 1 -16.15 -4.39 -11.56
N PRO A 2 -14.83 -4.56 -11.76
CA PRO A 2 -13.83 -4.16 -10.77
C PRO A 2 -13.95 -2.66 -10.50
N GLY A 3 -13.72 -2.25 -9.25
CA GLY A 3 -13.74 -0.84 -8.88
C GLY A 3 -12.50 -0.09 -9.40
N PRO A 4 -12.45 1.24 -9.23
CA PRO A 4 -11.35 2.07 -9.74
C PRO A 4 -10.01 1.77 -9.05
N LEU A 5 -10.01 1.38 -7.77
CA LEU A 5 -8.78 0.99 -7.08
C LEU A 5 -8.31 -0.39 -7.54
N GLU A 6 -9.23 -1.34 -7.74
CA GLU A 6 -8.88 -2.66 -8.27
C GLU A 6 -8.32 -2.58 -9.70
N THR A 7 -8.90 -1.71 -10.54
CA THR A 7 -8.37 -1.45 -11.89
C THR A 7 -6.94 -0.87 -11.84
N ALA A 8 -6.71 0.17 -11.02
CA ALA A 8 -5.38 0.76 -10.85
C ALA A 8 -4.36 -0.23 -10.26
N PHE A 9 -4.81 -1.16 -9.40
CA PHE A 9 -3.99 -2.23 -8.87
C PHE A 9 -3.57 -3.21 -9.97
N ASP A 10 -4.51 -3.64 -10.81
CA ASP A 10 -4.25 -4.58 -11.90
C ASP A 10 -3.27 -4.01 -12.93
N GLU A 11 -3.41 -2.73 -13.28
CA GLU A 11 -2.45 -2.02 -14.14
C GLU A 11 -1.04 -2.08 -13.57
N ARG A 12 -0.87 -1.70 -12.29
CA ARG A 12 0.45 -1.70 -11.64
C ARG A 12 1.03 -3.10 -11.43
N LEU A 13 0.18 -4.08 -11.12
CA LEU A 13 0.59 -5.47 -11.00
C LEU A 13 1.03 -6.04 -12.36
N SER A 14 0.43 -5.60 -13.46
CA SER A 14 0.83 -6.03 -14.80
C SER A 14 2.26 -5.61 -15.15
N GLU A 15 2.72 -4.45 -14.69
CA GLU A 15 4.12 -3.99 -14.84
C GLU A 15 5.10 -4.95 -14.14
N VAL A 16 4.80 -5.34 -12.89
CA VAL A 16 5.60 -6.30 -12.11
C VAL A 16 5.61 -7.67 -12.78
N ASN A 17 4.45 -8.14 -13.24
CA ASN A 17 4.32 -9.44 -13.90
C ASN A 17 5.05 -9.49 -15.25
N ALA A 18 5.04 -8.39 -16.01
CA ALA A 18 5.82 -8.29 -17.24
C ALA A 18 7.33 -8.40 -16.94
N TYR A 19 7.80 -7.74 -15.89
CA TYR A 19 9.20 -7.84 -15.47
C TYR A 19 9.59 -9.25 -14.99
N LEU A 20 8.73 -9.90 -14.20
CA LEU A 20 8.95 -11.29 -13.77
C LEU A 20 8.97 -12.27 -14.95
N SER A 21 8.10 -12.07 -15.94
CA SER A 21 8.08 -12.90 -17.15
C SER A 21 9.37 -12.75 -17.96
N PHE A 22 9.89 -11.53 -18.07
CA PHE A 22 11.22 -11.28 -18.63
C PHE A 22 12.33 -12.01 -17.86
N LEU A 23 12.28 -12.01 -16.53
CA LEU A 23 13.27 -12.75 -15.72
C LEU A 23 13.17 -14.27 -15.90
N ASP A 24 11.95 -14.80 -16.07
CA ASP A 24 11.75 -16.24 -16.33
C ASP A 24 12.36 -16.65 -17.67
N GLU A 25 12.15 -15.85 -18.72
CA GLU A 25 12.77 -16.07 -20.03
C GLU A 25 14.30 -16.01 -19.94
N LEU A 26 14.84 -15.08 -19.14
CA LEU A 26 16.27 -14.92 -18.93
C LEU A 26 16.87 -16.13 -18.20
N GLU A 27 16.18 -16.65 -17.20
CA GLU A 27 16.60 -17.84 -16.46
C GLU A 27 16.50 -19.11 -17.32
N ALA A 28 15.45 -19.26 -18.12
CA ALA A 28 15.32 -20.35 -19.09
C ALA A 28 16.44 -20.32 -20.14
N ALA A 29 16.77 -19.14 -20.66
CA ALA A 29 17.89 -18.96 -21.59
C ALA A 29 19.23 -19.35 -20.93
N ALA A 30 19.42 -18.98 -19.66
CA ALA A 30 20.64 -19.29 -18.92
C ALA A 30 20.91 -20.79 -18.76
N LEU A 31 19.86 -21.63 -18.77
CA LEU A 31 19.99 -23.10 -18.76
C LEU A 31 20.56 -23.66 -20.08
N LEU A 32 20.35 -22.95 -21.19
CA LEU A 32 20.86 -23.33 -22.52
C LEU A 32 22.25 -22.74 -22.82
N GLY A 33 22.71 -21.80 -21.99
CA GLY A 33 23.98 -21.10 -22.11
C GLY A 33 23.84 -19.62 -21.70
N PRO A 34 24.94 -18.86 -21.62
CA PRO A 34 24.88 -17.46 -21.22
C PRO A 34 23.93 -16.65 -22.14
N PRO A 35 22.87 -16.02 -21.60
CA PRO A 35 21.90 -15.28 -22.41
C PRO A 35 22.58 -14.13 -23.16
N ARG A 36 22.16 -13.81 -24.39
CA ARG A 36 22.80 -12.81 -25.26
C ARG A 36 21.79 -11.92 -25.96
N PHE A 37 22.16 -10.67 -26.20
CA PHE A 37 21.39 -9.77 -27.06
C PHE A 37 21.72 -10.02 -28.54
N GLY A 38 20.94 -10.90 -29.18
CA GLY A 38 21.17 -11.31 -30.57
C GLY A 38 22.36 -12.25 -30.73
N ALA A 39 22.53 -12.80 -31.93
CA ALA A 39 23.50 -13.87 -32.21
C ALA A 39 24.97 -13.45 -31.97
N ALA A 40 25.31 -12.17 -32.22
CA ALA A 40 26.65 -11.61 -32.03
C ALA A 40 26.80 -10.79 -30.74
N GLY A 41 25.78 -10.79 -29.87
CA GLY A 41 25.79 -9.99 -28.65
C GLY A 41 26.74 -10.51 -27.57
N ASN A 42 27.20 -9.58 -26.72
CA ASN A 42 27.88 -9.94 -25.48
C ASN A 42 26.92 -10.72 -24.57
N PRO A 43 27.40 -11.78 -23.89
CA PRO A 43 26.58 -12.52 -22.95
C PRO A 43 26.30 -11.66 -21.71
N LEU A 44 25.09 -11.81 -21.18
CA LEU A 44 24.73 -11.29 -19.88
C LEU A 44 25.56 -12.01 -18.81
N SER A 45 26.23 -11.22 -17.98
CA SER A 45 27.01 -11.75 -16.87
C SER A 45 26.09 -12.21 -15.74
N PRO A 46 26.53 -13.17 -14.90
CA PRO A 46 25.78 -13.56 -13.70
C PRO A 46 25.45 -12.37 -12.80
N GLN A 47 26.38 -11.40 -12.67
CA GLN A 47 26.16 -10.18 -11.91
C GLN A 47 25.01 -9.34 -12.48
N GLN A 48 24.88 -9.23 -13.80
CA GLN A 48 23.76 -8.49 -14.42
C GLN A 48 22.43 -9.17 -14.10
N ILE A 49 22.35 -10.50 -14.17
CA ILE A 49 21.13 -11.25 -13.82
C ILE A 49 20.76 -11.06 -12.35
N GLN A 50 21.73 -11.10 -11.44
CA GLN A 50 21.52 -10.82 -10.01
C GLN A 50 20.99 -9.40 -9.79
N ILE A 51 21.60 -8.39 -10.43
CA ILE A 51 21.12 -7.00 -10.33
C ILE A 51 19.66 -6.88 -10.80
N LEU A 52 19.31 -7.54 -11.90
CA LEU A 52 17.94 -7.54 -12.43
C LEU A 52 16.96 -8.18 -11.43
N ARG A 53 17.30 -9.32 -10.83
CA ARG A 53 16.47 -9.98 -9.81
C ARG A 53 16.17 -9.07 -8.61
N ALA A 54 17.18 -8.37 -8.09
CA ALA A 54 17.00 -7.44 -6.99
C ALA A 54 16.03 -6.28 -7.31
N GLY A 55 15.91 -5.90 -8.59
CA GLY A 55 14.95 -4.90 -9.05
C GLY A 55 13.49 -5.24 -8.72
N VAL A 56 13.14 -6.52 -8.58
CA VAL A 56 11.77 -6.95 -8.23
C VAL A 56 11.33 -6.38 -6.87
N PHE A 57 12.21 -6.31 -5.87
CA PHE A 57 11.86 -5.77 -4.55
C PHE A 57 11.51 -4.29 -4.61
N VAL A 58 12.19 -3.53 -5.47
CA VAL A 58 11.90 -2.11 -5.68
C VAL A 58 10.53 -1.94 -6.34
N GLN A 59 10.24 -2.73 -7.37
CA GLN A 59 8.95 -2.69 -8.08
C GLN A 59 7.80 -3.14 -7.17
N LEU A 60 7.96 -4.22 -6.41
CA LEU A 60 6.95 -4.69 -5.46
C LEU A 60 6.68 -3.67 -4.36
N TYR A 61 7.72 -3.04 -3.81
CA TYR A 61 7.51 -1.98 -2.84
C TYR A 61 6.81 -0.77 -3.44
N ASN A 62 7.16 -0.39 -4.68
CA ASN A 62 6.47 0.68 -5.39
C ASN A 62 4.98 0.37 -5.58
N LEU A 63 4.64 -0.88 -5.93
CA LEU A 63 3.26 -1.35 -6.00
C LEU A 63 2.55 -1.18 -4.64
N ILE A 64 3.16 -1.65 -3.54
CA ILE A 64 2.59 -1.52 -2.19
C ILE A 64 2.36 -0.03 -1.84
N GLU A 65 3.37 0.82 -2.03
CA GLU A 65 3.32 2.25 -1.71
C GLU A 65 2.25 2.99 -2.52
N ALA A 66 2.20 2.71 -3.83
CA ALA A 66 1.22 3.30 -4.73
C ALA A 66 -0.20 2.89 -4.34
N MET A 67 -0.43 1.62 -4.00
CA MET A 67 -1.75 1.14 -3.59
C MET A 67 -2.19 1.73 -2.26
N MET A 68 -1.30 1.77 -1.26
CA MET A 68 -1.65 2.36 0.03
C MET A 68 -1.90 3.86 -0.08
N THR A 69 -1.10 4.58 -0.87
CA THR A 69 -1.34 6.01 -1.12
C THR A 69 -2.71 6.23 -1.77
N ARG A 70 -3.03 5.49 -2.83
CA ARG A 70 -4.34 5.58 -3.51
C ARG A 70 -5.50 5.19 -2.60
N CYS A 71 -5.34 4.16 -1.77
CA CYS A 71 -6.36 3.76 -0.81
C CYS A 71 -6.66 4.88 0.20
N LEU A 72 -5.62 5.50 0.76
CA LEU A 72 -5.77 6.60 1.71
C LEU A 72 -6.39 7.84 1.06
N ASP A 73 -5.97 8.19 -0.16
CA ASP A 73 -6.54 9.30 -0.91
C ASP A 73 -8.01 9.06 -1.25
N ALA A 74 -8.38 7.83 -1.63
CA ALA A 74 -9.76 7.44 -1.91
C ALA A 74 -10.64 7.49 -0.64
N LEU A 75 -10.13 6.98 0.49
CA LEU A 75 -10.82 7.07 1.78
C LEU A 75 -11.07 8.52 2.19
N ALA A 76 -10.06 9.38 2.07
CA ALA A 76 -10.21 10.80 2.36
C ALA A 76 -11.26 11.42 1.41
N SER A 77 -11.09 11.26 0.11
CA SER A 77 -11.95 11.87 -0.93
C SER A 77 -13.42 11.46 -0.79
N ALA A 78 -13.69 10.21 -0.42
CA ALA A 78 -15.06 9.75 -0.14
C ALA A 78 -15.72 10.50 1.02
N SER A 79 -14.93 10.99 1.98
CA SER A 79 -15.42 11.67 3.18
C SER A 79 -15.54 13.19 3.04
N TRP A 80 -14.82 13.84 2.12
CA TRP A 80 -14.85 15.31 1.93
C TRP A 80 -15.50 15.76 0.62
N ASN A 81 -16.48 15.03 0.10
CA ASN A 81 -17.17 15.34 -1.16
C ASN A 81 -18.20 16.50 -1.09
N GLY A 82 -18.17 17.32 -0.03
CA GLY A 82 -19.14 18.39 0.21
C GLY A 82 -20.47 17.97 0.83
N ALA A 83 -20.74 16.67 1.01
CA ALA A 83 -21.99 16.17 1.59
C ALA A 83 -21.92 15.91 3.11
N TRP A 84 -20.73 15.61 3.63
CA TRP A 84 -20.57 15.09 4.99
C TRP A 84 -19.95 16.12 5.94
N LYS A 85 -20.39 16.08 7.20
CA LYS A 85 -19.86 16.92 8.28
C LYS A 85 -19.06 16.06 9.25
N ALA A 86 -18.24 16.71 10.08
CA ALA A 86 -17.44 16.02 11.09
C ALA A 86 -18.28 15.15 12.05
N ALA A 87 -19.49 15.58 12.38
CA ALA A 87 -20.43 14.84 13.23
C ALA A 87 -21.00 13.58 12.57
N ASP A 88 -20.95 13.47 11.24
CA ASP A 88 -21.48 12.31 10.51
C ASP A 88 -20.46 11.17 10.40
N LEU A 89 -19.16 11.47 10.55
CA LEU A 89 -18.09 10.48 10.53
C LEU A 89 -18.20 9.52 11.71
N ASN A 90 -17.86 8.24 11.49
CA ASN A 90 -17.72 7.29 12.59
C ASN A 90 -16.57 7.72 13.55
N PRO A 91 -16.53 7.24 14.80
CA PRO A 91 -15.56 7.72 15.79
C PRO A 91 -14.09 7.49 15.43
N HIS A 92 -13.78 6.38 14.75
CA HIS A 92 -12.42 6.04 14.32
C HIS A 92 -11.94 7.00 13.22
N PHE A 93 -12.75 7.17 12.18
CA PHE A 93 -12.44 8.06 11.05
C PHE A 93 -12.41 9.52 11.49
N ARG A 94 -13.36 9.94 12.36
CA ARG A 94 -13.39 11.28 12.95
C ARG A 94 -12.09 11.59 13.71
N LYS A 95 -11.55 10.61 14.45
CA LYS A 95 -10.27 10.78 15.15
C LYS A 95 -9.12 11.06 14.19
N GLU A 96 -9.07 10.37 13.04
CA GLU A 96 -8.04 10.61 12.03
C GLU A 96 -8.22 11.98 11.35
N TRP A 97 -9.45 12.41 11.07
CA TRP A 97 -9.71 13.78 10.61
C TRP A 97 -9.27 14.83 11.65
N VAL A 98 -9.59 14.65 12.93
CA VAL A 98 -9.20 15.59 14.00
C VAL A 98 -7.68 15.73 14.05
N LYS A 99 -6.91 14.64 13.93
CA LYS A 99 -5.45 14.69 13.92
C LYS A 99 -4.91 15.63 12.84
N VAL A 100 -5.52 15.60 11.66
CA VAL A 100 -5.12 16.48 10.55
C VAL A 100 -5.45 17.94 10.87
N VAL A 101 -6.67 18.20 11.35
CA VAL A 101 -7.12 19.56 11.67
C VAL A 101 -6.27 20.21 12.76
N VAL A 102 -5.88 19.44 13.77
CA VAL A 102 -5.07 19.96 14.89
C VAL A 102 -3.57 19.86 14.65
N ALA A 103 -3.15 19.42 13.45
CA ALA A 103 -1.75 19.16 13.10
C ALA A 103 -1.02 18.32 14.17
N ALA A 104 -1.64 17.23 14.61
CA ALA A 104 -1.20 16.40 15.73
C ALA A 104 0.20 15.78 15.55
N ASN A 105 0.70 15.73 14.32
CA ASN A 105 2.03 15.24 13.97
C ASN A 105 3.14 16.29 14.09
N LYS A 106 2.81 17.55 14.42
CA LYS A 106 3.80 18.62 14.56
C LYS A 106 4.00 18.99 16.02
N GLU A 107 5.23 19.33 16.37
CA GLU A 107 5.50 20.06 17.61
C GLU A 107 5.04 21.50 17.43
N LEU A 108 4.09 21.92 18.26
CA LEU A 108 3.45 23.24 18.18
C LEU A 108 3.71 24.05 19.45
N ASN A 109 3.96 25.35 19.29
CA ASN A 109 3.98 26.31 20.39
C ASN A 109 2.56 26.60 20.90
N ALA A 110 2.44 27.35 22.01
CA ALA A 110 1.15 27.64 22.64
C ALA A 110 0.18 28.40 21.72
N GLU A 111 0.67 29.38 20.97
CA GLU A 111 -0.13 30.19 20.04
C GLU A 111 -0.68 29.35 18.88
N ASN A 112 0.15 28.51 18.26
CA ASN A 112 -0.30 27.61 17.20
C ASN A 112 -1.29 26.57 17.71
N ARG A 113 -1.08 26.02 18.93
CA ARG A 113 -2.06 25.11 19.55
C ARG A 113 -3.42 25.78 19.71
N LEU A 114 -3.46 27.02 20.21
CA LEU A 114 -4.69 27.79 20.35
C LEU A 114 -5.32 28.05 18.97
N LYS A 115 -4.54 28.46 17.97
CA LYS A 115 -4.99 28.70 16.60
C LYS A 115 -5.72 27.47 16.02
N TYR A 116 -5.13 26.28 16.10
CA TYR A 116 -5.76 25.07 15.58
C TYR A 116 -6.98 24.64 16.40
N ALA A 117 -6.97 24.85 17.72
CA ALA A 117 -8.13 24.58 18.57
C ALA A 117 -9.33 25.48 18.20
N VAL A 118 -9.09 26.77 17.95
CA VAL A 118 -10.13 27.71 17.46
C VAL A 118 -10.64 27.29 16.08
N ALA A 119 -9.76 26.95 15.15
CA ALA A 119 -10.16 26.49 13.82
C ALA A 119 -11.02 25.21 13.87
N MET A 120 -10.66 24.25 14.74
CA MET A 120 -11.47 23.05 14.98
C MET A 120 -12.83 23.42 15.58
N ALA A 121 -12.88 24.31 16.57
CA ALA A 121 -14.13 24.77 17.17
C ALA A 121 -15.05 25.41 16.13
N ASP A 122 -14.51 26.27 15.25
CA ASP A 122 -15.28 26.90 14.18
C ASP A 122 -15.90 25.88 13.23
N LEU A 123 -15.14 24.85 12.82
CA LEU A 123 -15.64 23.78 11.95
C LEU A 123 -16.79 22.99 12.60
N LEU A 124 -16.70 22.74 13.91
CA LEU A 124 -17.74 22.03 14.65
C LEU A 124 -18.98 22.89 14.89
N VAL A 125 -18.81 24.17 15.21
CA VAL A 125 -19.91 25.10 15.50
C VAL A 125 -20.69 25.47 14.23
N LYS A 126 -20.00 25.76 13.14
CA LYS A 126 -20.65 26.09 11.85
C LYS A 126 -21.33 24.88 11.22
N ALA A 127 -20.89 23.68 11.60
CA ALA A 127 -21.35 22.43 11.00
C ALA A 127 -21.21 22.45 9.47
N ASP A 128 -20.09 23.02 9.01
CA ASP A 128 -19.74 23.08 7.59
C ASP A 128 -19.36 21.68 7.08
N PRO A 129 -19.48 21.43 5.75
CA PRO A 129 -18.92 20.24 5.15
C PRO A 129 -17.43 20.10 5.44
N LEU A 130 -16.96 18.85 5.50
CA LEU A 130 -15.55 18.55 5.71
C LEU A 130 -14.69 19.20 4.61
N PRO A 131 -13.68 20.01 4.96
CA PRO A 131 -12.73 20.53 3.99
C PRO A 131 -11.87 19.40 3.42
N GLU A 132 -11.25 19.63 2.26
CA GLU A 132 -10.27 18.71 1.71
C GLU A 132 -9.15 18.42 2.72
N PHE A 133 -8.81 17.15 2.87
CA PHE A 133 -7.73 16.70 3.74
C PHE A 133 -7.09 15.41 3.24
N LYS A 134 -5.91 15.10 3.78
CA LYS A 134 -5.19 13.86 3.51
C LYS A 134 -4.98 13.08 4.80
N LEU A 135 -5.24 11.79 4.76
CA LEU A 135 -4.96 10.90 5.89
C LEU A 135 -3.45 10.75 6.08
N GLU A 136 -2.99 10.89 7.32
CA GLU A 136 -1.58 10.76 7.65
C GLU A 136 -1.17 9.29 7.68
N LYS A 137 -0.23 8.92 6.81
CA LYS A 137 0.37 7.56 6.76
C LYS A 137 0.83 7.10 8.15
N GLY A 138 1.50 7.98 8.90
CA GLY A 138 2.11 7.67 10.20
C GLY A 138 3.36 6.77 10.07
N GLY A 139 4.13 6.64 11.15
CA GLY A 139 5.13 5.56 11.32
C GLY A 139 6.27 5.48 10.29
N GLY A 140 6.62 6.59 9.62
CA GLY A 140 7.77 6.64 8.71
C GLY A 140 7.52 6.11 7.29
N GLY A 141 6.28 5.78 6.92
CA GLY A 141 5.91 5.49 5.53
C GLY A 141 6.33 4.12 5.00
N ASN A 142 6.73 3.18 5.85
CA ASN A 142 7.02 1.80 5.46
C ASN A 142 5.75 0.94 5.53
N TRP A 143 5.31 0.41 4.40
CA TRP A 143 4.08 -0.40 4.33
C TRP A 143 4.35 -1.91 4.41
N SER A 144 4.43 -2.43 5.63
CA SER A 144 4.29 -3.87 5.89
C SER A 144 2.82 -4.26 6.05
N ASP A 145 2.51 -5.56 6.01
CA ASP A 145 1.18 -6.09 6.32
C ASP A 145 0.68 -5.62 7.70
N THR A 146 1.54 -5.62 8.72
CA THR A 146 1.22 -5.09 10.05
C THR A 146 0.88 -3.60 10.02
N ASN A 147 1.69 -2.78 9.35
CA ASN A 147 1.45 -1.33 9.29
C ASN A 147 0.17 -0.99 8.50
N ILE A 148 -0.18 -1.80 7.49
CA ILE A 148 -1.43 -1.68 6.76
C ILE A 148 -2.62 -2.03 7.67
N GLU A 149 -2.53 -3.12 8.43
CA GLU A 149 -3.58 -3.51 9.39
C GLU A 149 -3.78 -2.45 10.48
N ASP A 150 -2.70 -1.90 11.04
CA ASP A 150 -2.73 -0.83 12.04
C ASP A 150 -3.40 0.44 11.50
N MET A 151 -3.07 0.83 10.26
CA MET A 151 -3.70 1.96 9.58
C MET A 151 -5.21 1.72 9.40
N PHE A 152 -5.59 0.52 8.97
CA PHE A 152 -7.00 0.20 8.74
C PHE A 152 -7.79 0.18 10.05
N GLN A 153 -7.20 -0.33 11.13
CA GLN A 153 -7.80 -0.25 12.46
C GLN A 153 -7.98 1.20 12.93
N ARG A 154 -7.00 2.09 12.65
CA ARG A 154 -7.10 3.52 12.99
C ARG A 154 -8.29 4.21 12.33
N VAL A 155 -8.56 3.92 11.06
CA VAL A 155 -9.69 4.49 10.32
C VAL A 155 -11.02 3.74 10.56
N GLY A 156 -11.00 2.65 11.33
CA GLY A 156 -12.19 1.85 11.64
C GLY A 156 -12.56 0.82 10.57
N LEU A 157 -11.65 0.56 9.62
CA LEU A 157 -11.81 -0.47 8.60
C LEU A 157 -11.28 -1.82 9.14
N ARG A 158 -12.16 -2.81 9.25
CA ARG A 158 -11.75 -4.16 9.66
C ARG A 158 -11.35 -5.00 8.46
N LEU A 159 -10.05 -5.20 8.27
CA LEU A 159 -9.53 -6.09 7.22
C LEU A 159 -9.84 -7.55 7.55
N ARG A 160 -10.66 -8.20 6.71
CA ARG A 160 -11.00 -9.63 6.84
C ARG A 160 -10.23 -10.44 5.81
N LEU A 161 -9.22 -11.17 6.26
CA LEU A 161 -8.45 -12.09 5.42
C LEU A 161 -9.08 -13.48 5.44
N THR A 162 -9.22 -14.09 4.26
CA THR A 162 -9.51 -15.53 4.17
C THR A 162 -8.31 -16.33 4.70
N PRO A 163 -8.49 -17.61 5.09
CA PRO A 163 -7.37 -18.44 5.54
C PRO A 163 -6.21 -18.48 4.54
N ALA A 164 -6.51 -18.61 3.24
CA ALA A 164 -5.50 -18.63 2.18
C ALA A 164 -4.70 -17.32 2.11
N VAL A 165 -5.38 -16.17 2.13
CA VAL A 165 -4.72 -14.85 2.09
C VAL A 165 -3.89 -14.63 3.35
N ARG A 166 -4.41 -15.04 4.52
CA ARG A 166 -3.68 -14.94 5.79
C ARG A 166 -2.39 -15.75 5.75
N VAL A 167 -2.45 -16.99 5.27
CA VAL A 167 -1.25 -17.83 5.15
C VAL A 167 -0.25 -17.18 4.20
N ALA A 168 -0.67 -16.75 3.02
CA ALA A 168 0.23 -16.10 2.07
C ALA A 168 0.89 -14.83 2.62
N ALA A 169 0.15 -14.00 3.35
CA ALA A 169 0.69 -12.75 3.89
C ALA A 169 1.58 -12.96 5.13
N LYS A 170 1.24 -13.92 6.00
CA LYS A 170 1.83 -14.06 7.34
C LYS A 170 2.82 -15.22 7.46
N ARG A 171 2.82 -16.19 6.54
CA ARG A 171 3.75 -17.32 6.60
C ARG A 171 5.18 -16.80 6.50
N ILE A 172 6.02 -17.22 7.43
CA ILE A 172 7.45 -16.91 7.39
C ILE A 172 8.04 -17.48 6.11
N PHE A 173 8.70 -16.60 5.37
CA PHE A 173 9.35 -16.90 4.11
C PHE A 173 10.87 -16.94 4.26
N ARG A 174 11.49 -15.82 4.66
CA ARG A 174 12.94 -15.69 4.86
C ARG A 174 13.25 -14.66 5.94
N ASP A 175 14.38 -14.80 6.63
CA ASP A 175 14.83 -13.88 7.70
C ASP A 175 13.81 -13.75 8.84
N ASN A 176 12.99 -14.78 9.08
CA ASN A 176 11.82 -14.72 9.98
C ASN A 176 10.75 -13.68 9.59
N LEU A 177 10.70 -13.28 8.31
CA LEU A 177 9.76 -12.32 7.77
C LEU A 177 8.77 -12.98 6.82
N GLY A 178 7.53 -12.49 6.82
CA GLY A 178 6.57 -12.75 5.76
C GLY A 178 6.90 -11.98 4.47
N PRO A 179 6.20 -12.26 3.35
CA PRO A 179 6.55 -11.70 2.04
C PRO A 179 6.57 -10.17 2.00
N LEU A 180 5.56 -9.49 2.55
CA LEU A 180 5.50 -8.02 2.55
C LEU A 180 6.62 -7.41 3.39
N ALA A 181 6.83 -7.91 4.60
CA ALA A 181 7.90 -7.43 5.47
C ALA A 181 9.29 -7.64 4.85
N LEU A 182 9.48 -8.74 4.12
CA LEU A 182 10.71 -9.01 3.38
C LEU A 182 10.92 -7.98 2.24
N VAL A 183 9.89 -7.67 1.46
CA VAL A 183 9.93 -6.64 0.41
C VAL A 183 10.31 -5.28 1.01
N VAL A 184 9.69 -4.89 2.12
CA VAL A 184 9.99 -3.62 2.81
C VAL A 184 11.44 -3.58 3.26
N LYS A 185 11.93 -4.65 3.91
CA LYS A 185 13.31 -4.75 4.39
C LYS A 185 14.30 -4.60 3.24
N LEU A 186 14.17 -5.42 2.21
CA LEU A 186 15.14 -5.44 1.11
C LEU A 186 15.11 -4.16 0.29
N ARG A 187 13.94 -3.55 0.08
CA ARG A 187 13.86 -2.23 -0.55
C ARG A 187 14.57 -1.18 0.29
N ASN A 188 14.38 -1.17 1.61
CA ASN A 188 15.06 -0.23 2.51
C ASN A 188 16.57 -0.44 2.52
N ASP A 189 17.03 -1.69 2.62
CA ASP A 189 18.46 -2.02 2.60
C ASP A 189 19.11 -1.57 1.28
N LEU A 190 18.43 -1.74 0.14
CA LEU A 190 18.87 -1.24 -1.17
C LEU A 190 18.88 0.30 -1.24
N ALA A 191 17.80 0.95 -0.77
CA ALA A 191 17.65 2.41 -0.87
C ALA A 191 18.62 3.17 0.04
N HIS A 192 18.95 2.61 1.20
CA HIS A 192 19.94 3.17 2.13
C HIS A 192 21.38 2.74 1.80
N GLY A 193 21.58 1.90 0.78
CA GLY A 193 22.90 1.40 0.38
C GLY A 193 23.54 0.45 1.39
N SER A 194 22.74 -0.16 2.28
CA SER A 194 23.21 -1.15 3.25
C SER A 194 23.57 -2.48 2.57
N ILE A 195 22.97 -2.76 1.42
CA ILE A 195 23.34 -3.83 0.49
C ILE A 195 23.31 -3.30 -0.95
N SER A 196 24.12 -3.88 -1.82
CA SER A 196 24.07 -3.64 -3.27
C SER A 196 23.00 -4.50 -3.96
N PHE A 197 22.60 -4.11 -5.17
CA PHE A 197 21.71 -4.91 -6.00
C PHE A 197 22.25 -6.32 -6.29
N ARG A 198 23.57 -6.46 -6.44
CA ARG A 198 24.21 -7.76 -6.65
C ARG A 198 24.02 -8.64 -5.41
N GLU A 199 24.37 -8.15 -4.23
CA GLU A 199 24.25 -8.89 -2.96
C GLU A 199 22.81 -9.26 -2.64
N CYS A 200 21.86 -8.38 -2.97
CA CYS A 200 20.44 -8.64 -2.82
C CYS A 200 19.98 -9.78 -3.76
N GLY A 201 20.30 -9.68 -5.05
CA GLY A 201 19.81 -10.63 -6.06
C GLY A 201 20.56 -11.96 -6.11
N GLU A 202 21.75 -12.05 -5.51
CA GLU A 202 22.53 -13.29 -5.42
C GLU A 202 21.77 -14.40 -4.67
N LYS A 203 20.93 -14.02 -3.71
CA LYS A 203 20.15 -14.96 -2.88
C LYS A 203 18.79 -15.30 -3.48
N GLU A 204 18.48 -14.80 -4.67
CA GLU A 204 17.14 -14.91 -5.28
C GLU A 204 17.11 -15.85 -6.49
N THR A 205 15.99 -16.57 -6.61
CA THR A 205 15.58 -17.27 -7.83
C THR A 205 14.33 -16.59 -8.39
N THR A 206 14.09 -16.68 -9.71
CA THR A 206 12.90 -16.03 -10.29
C THR A 206 11.61 -16.67 -9.78
N ALA A 207 11.60 -17.98 -9.58
CA ALA A 207 10.50 -18.70 -8.94
C ALA A 207 10.20 -18.18 -7.52
N GLY A 208 11.23 -17.92 -6.70
CA GLY A 208 11.05 -17.35 -5.37
C GLY A 208 10.51 -15.92 -5.41
N LEU A 209 11.01 -15.10 -6.34
CA LEU A 209 10.50 -13.74 -6.55
C LEU A 209 9.03 -13.73 -7.01
N ARG A 210 8.64 -14.69 -7.84
CA ARG A 210 7.27 -14.90 -8.28
C ARG A 210 6.36 -15.28 -7.10
N GLU A 211 6.78 -16.18 -6.23
CA GLU A 211 6.03 -16.54 -5.03
C GLU A 211 5.84 -15.33 -4.10
N ILE A 212 6.88 -14.50 -3.91
CA ILE A 212 6.78 -13.26 -3.13
C ILE A 212 5.77 -12.29 -3.77
N ALA A 213 5.82 -12.13 -5.09
CA ALA A 213 4.92 -11.25 -5.84
C ALA A 213 3.46 -11.74 -5.78
N GLU A 214 3.22 -13.04 -5.91
CA GLU A 214 1.89 -13.65 -5.81
C GLU A 214 1.31 -13.49 -4.41
N ASN A 215 2.10 -13.80 -3.37
CA ASN A 215 1.65 -13.63 -1.99
C ASN A 215 1.37 -12.16 -1.64
N THR A 216 2.24 -11.25 -2.09
CA THR A 216 2.07 -9.80 -1.91
C THR A 216 0.83 -9.29 -2.63
N SER A 217 0.64 -9.67 -3.89
CA SER A 217 -0.48 -9.22 -4.71
C SER A 217 -1.82 -9.77 -4.21
N MET A 218 -1.87 -11.02 -3.74
CA MET A 218 -3.09 -11.60 -3.15
C MET A 218 -3.53 -10.84 -1.89
N TYR A 219 -2.57 -10.43 -1.04
CA TYR A 219 -2.86 -9.58 0.11
C TYR A 219 -3.34 -8.17 -0.32
N LEU A 220 -2.60 -7.50 -1.21
CA LEU A 220 -2.95 -6.16 -1.67
C LEU A 220 -4.31 -6.10 -2.39
N ARG A 221 -4.68 -7.13 -3.16
CA ARG A 221 -6.01 -7.22 -3.76
C ARG A 221 -7.10 -7.27 -2.69
N THR A 222 -6.86 -7.99 -1.60
CA THR A 222 -7.79 -8.06 -0.46
C THR A 222 -7.93 -6.71 0.23
N VAL A 223 -6.82 -5.99 0.39
CA VAL A 223 -6.75 -4.62 0.93
C VAL A 223 -7.56 -3.66 0.07
N VAL A 224 -7.29 -3.61 -1.24
CA VAL A 224 -7.96 -2.73 -2.21
C VAL A 224 -9.47 -2.96 -2.20
N ARG A 225 -9.90 -4.22 -2.34
CA ARG A 225 -11.32 -4.56 -2.30
C ARG A 225 -11.99 -4.24 -0.95
N ALA A 226 -11.24 -4.30 0.15
CA ALA A 226 -11.77 -3.92 1.45
C ALA A 226 -12.02 -2.41 1.55
N VAL A 227 -11.12 -1.60 0.99
CA VAL A 227 -11.28 -0.13 0.91
C VAL A 227 -12.45 0.26 0.02
N GLU A 228 -12.56 -0.32 -1.17
CA GLU A 228 -13.70 -0.06 -2.07
C GLU A 228 -15.03 -0.38 -1.39
N ARG A 229 -15.16 -1.58 -0.81
CA ARG A 229 -16.39 -1.94 -0.07
C ARG A 229 -16.69 -1.01 1.11
N PHE A 230 -15.66 -0.57 1.83
CA PHE A 230 -15.82 0.35 2.96
C PHE A 230 -16.35 1.71 2.50
N ILE A 231 -15.85 2.21 1.37
CA ILE A 231 -16.32 3.44 0.72
C ILE A 231 -17.75 3.27 0.21
N ASP A 232 -18.03 2.21 -0.58
CA ASP A 232 -19.35 1.96 -1.17
C ASP A 232 -20.46 1.85 -0.11
N ARG A 233 -20.13 1.23 1.02
CA ARG A 233 -21.05 1.06 2.15
C ARG A 233 -21.08 2.27 3.09
N HIS A 234 -20.34 3.33 2.78
CA HIS A 234 -20.22 4.53 3.59
C HIS A 234 -19.84 4.20 5.05
N GLU A 235 -19.00 3.18 5.25
CA GLU A 235 -18.63 2.70 6.58
C GLU A 235 -17.77 3.72 7.35
N PHE A 236 -17.21 4.73 6.66
CA PHE A 236 -16.60 5.92 7.26
C PHE A 236 -17.60 6.83 7.99
N LEU A 237 -18.91 6.64 7.81
CA LEU A 237 -19.98 7.35 8.51
C LEU A 237 -20.55 6.53 9.67
N GLU A 238 -21.14 7.24 10.64
CA GLU A 238 -22.02 6.67 11.66
C GLU A 238 -23.17 5.90 10.99
N PRO A 239 -23.60 4.73 11.52
CA PRO A 239 -24.64 3.91 10.89
C PRO A 239 -25.93 4.69 10.56
N ALA A 240 -26.35 5.62 11.42
CA ALA A 240 -27.55 6.43 11.24
C ALA A 240 -27.44 7.49 10.12
N LYS A 241 -26.23 7.74 9.62
CA LYS A 241 -25.93 8.76 8.60
C LYS A 241 -25.63 8.17 7.22
N ARG A 242 -25.53 6.84 7.13
CA ARG A 242 -25.27 6.16 5.87
C ARG A 242 -26.47 6.32 4.94
N PRO A 243 -26.27 6.65 3.65
CA PRO A 243 -27.34 6.59 2.67
C PRO A 243 -28.02 5.23 2.69
N VAL A 244 -29.36 5.23 2.67
CA VAL A 244 -30.12 3.99 2.45
C VAL A 244 -29.76 3.53 1.04
N GLN A 245 -29.15 2.35 0.91
CA GLN A 245 -28.93 1.76 -0.40
C GLN A 245 -30.32 1.57 -1.03
N ALA A 246 -30.60 2.29 -2.11
CA ALA A 246 -31.75 2.01 -2.94
C ALA A 246 -31.62 0.54 -3.35
N ALA A 247 -32.61 -0.28 -2.98
CA ALA A 247 -32.67 -1.65 -3.46
C ALA A 247 -32.77 -1.58 -4.99
N ILE A 248 -31.70 -1.99 -5.67
CA ILE A 248 -31.70 -2.25 -7.12
C ILE A 248 -32.08 -3.73 -7.28
#